data_AF-A0A2N5HDQ6-F1
#
_entry.id   AF-A0A2N5HDQ6-F1
#
_cell.length_a   1.000
_cell.length_b   1.000
_cell.length_c   1.000
_cell.angle_alpha   90.00
_cell.angle_beta   90.00
_cell.angle_gamma   90.00
#
_symmetry.space_group_name_H-M   'P 1'
#
loop_
_entity.id
_entity.type
_entity.pdbx_description
1 polymer ?
#
loop_
_entity_poly.entity_id
_entity_poly.type
_entity_poly.pdbx_seq_one_letter_code
_entity_poly.pdbx_strand_id
1 'polypeptide(L)' 'MDRNKFSAIAHRNHAFANPVQEGKLMKMIGMATPKPKDLVIDIGAGKCELLIRLVENYQVRGR' A
#
# COMPACT_ATOMS: atom_id res chain seq x y z
N MET A 1 17.06 -11.38 -19.55
CA MET A 1 16.32 -11.88 -18.37
C MET A 1 15.28 -10.83 -17.99
N ASP A 2 14.01 -11.21 -17.88
CA ASP A 2 12.91 -10.27 -17.57
C ASP A 2 12.76 -10.09 -16.04
N ARG A 3 13.33 -9.01 -15.51
CA ARG A 3 13.29 -8.69 -14.07
C ARG A 3 11.86 -8.49 -13.55
N ASN A 4 10.97 -7.96 -14.37
CA ASN A 4 9.59 -7.70 -13.97
C ASN A 4 8.83 -9.01 -13.81
N LYS A 5 9.06 -9.99 -14.70
CA LYS A 5 8.50 -11.33 -14.59
C LYS A 5 8.92 -12.03 -13.29
N PHE A 6 10.21 -12.01 -12.94
CA PHE A 6 10.67 -12.63 -11.69
C PHE A 6 10.13 -11.94 -10.45
N SER A 7 10.08 -10.60 -10.46
CA SER A 7 9.48 -9.84 -9.37
C SER A 7 8.00 -10.17 -9.18
N ALA A 8 7.23 -10.26 -10.28
CA ALA A 8 5.81 -10.61 -10.22
C ALA A 8 5.58 -12.03 -9.64
N ILE A 9 6.44 -12.99 -9.98
CA ILE A 9 6.37 -14.35 -9.43
C ILE A 9 6.69 -14.35 -7.93
N ALA A 10 7.80 -13.72 -7.53
CA ALA A 10 8.24 -13.68 -6.14
C ALA A 10 7.21 -12.97 -5.23
N HIS A 11 6.62 -11.88 -5.70
CA HIS A 11 5.65 -11.09 -4.93
C HIS A 11 4.20 -11.54 -5.11
N ARG A 12 3.93 -12.67 -5.79
CA ARG A 12 2.57 -13.12 -6.09
C ARG A 12 1.68 -13.21 -4.85
N ASN A 13 2.22 -13.72 -3.75
CA ASN A 13 1.49 -13.94 -2.50
C ASN A 13 1.77 -12.89 -1.42
N HIS A 14 2.55 -11.84 -1.76
CA HIS A 14 2.77 -10.73 -0.85
C HIS A 14 1.72 -9.64 -1.05
N ALA A 15 1.14 -9.16 0.05
CA ALA A 15 0.23 -8.02 0.05
C ALA A 15 0.99 -6.74 -0.36
N PHE A 16 2.19 -6.55 0.19
CA PHE A 16 3.10 -5.46 -0.14
C PHE A 16 4.36 -5.99 -0.82
N ALA A 17 4.78 -5.37 -1.92
CA ALA A 17 6.03 -5.69 -2.60
C ALA A 17 7.26 -5.04 -1.91
N ASN A 18 7.23 -4.96 -0.57
CA ASN A 18 8.24 -4.35 0.27
C ASN A 18 8.51 -5.25 1.49
N PRO A 19 9.75 -5.32 2.00
CA PRO A 19 10.10 -6.09 3.19
C PRO A 19 9.64 -5.36 4.47
N VAL A 20 8.33 -5.18 4.63
CA VAL A 20 7.72 -4.51 5.77
C VAL A 20 6.60 -5.37 6.34
N GLN A 21 6.55 -5.46 7.67
CA GLN A 21 5.43 -6.10 8.34
C GLN A 21 4.19 -5.21 8.23
N GLU A 22 3.06 -5.81 7.87
CA GLU A 22 1.77 -5.15 7.73
C GLU A 22 1.40 -4.29 8.94
N GLY A 23 1.46 -4.85 10.16
CA GLY A 23 1.10 -4.13 11.38
C GLY A 23 1.98 -2.90 11.64
N LYS A 24 3.27 -2.95 11.26
CA LYS A 24 4.17 -1.79 11.34
C LYS A 24 3.73 -0.68 10.40
N LEU A 25 3.38 -1.02 9.16
CA LEU A 25 2.93 -0.07 8.16
C LEU A 25 1.62 0.60 8.60
N MET A 26 0.63 -0.17 9.05
CA MET A 26 -0.64 0.37 9.51
C MET A 26 -0.49 1.24 10.77
N LYS A 27 0.41 0.87 11.69
CA LYS A 27 0.74 1.72 12.85
C LYS A 27 1.31 3.07 12.43
N MET A 28 2.22 3.09 11.44
CA MET A 28 2.80 4.32 10.91
C MET A 28 1.74 5.22 10.27
N ILE A 29 0.83 4.64 9.48
CA ILE A 29 -0.33 5.36 8.93
C ILE A 29 -1.20 5.96 10.04
N GLY A 30 -1.47 5.20 11.10
CA GLY A 30 -2.22 5.69 12.25
C GLY A 30 -1.60 6.93 12.91
N MET A 31 -0.27 7.04 12.90
CA MET A 31 0.44 8.23 13.42
C MET A 31 0.28 9.46 12.51
N ALA A 32 0.10 9.26 11.19
CA ALA A 32 -0.19 10.35 10.26
C ALA A 32 -1.63 10.89 10.40
N THR A 33 -2.51 10.15 11.10
CA THR A 33 -3.90 10.54 11.37
C THR A 33 -4.70 10.98 10.14
N PRO A 34 -4.76 10.16 9.07
CA PRO A 34 -5.50 10.52 7.86
C PRO A 34 -6.97 10.72 8.16
N LYS A 35 -7.57 11.74 7.52
CA LYS A 35 -8.96 12.13 7.70
C LYS A 35 -9.80 11.74 6.48
N PRO A 36 -11.11 11.52 6.67
CA PRO A 36 -12.01 11.31 5.55
C PRO A 36 -11.88 12.42 4.51
N LYS A 37 -11.84 12.04 3.23
CA LYS A 37 -11.68 12.91 2.05
C LYS A 37 -10.28 13.53 1.85
N ASP A 38 -9.30 13.24 2.69
CA ASP A 38 -7.90 13.60 2.39
C ASP A 38 -7.49 13.02 1.04
N LEU A 39 -6.68 13.76 0.29
CA LEU A 39 -6.15 13.32 -0.99
C LEU A 39 -4.84 12.57 -0.76
N VAL A 40 -4.79 11.31 -1.20
CA VAL A 40 -3.61 10.45 -1.05
C VAL A 40 -3.15 9.96 -2.42
N ILE A 41 -1.85 10.02 -2.65
CA ILE A 41 -1.18 9.43 -3.80
C ILE A 41 -0.22 8.33 -3.33
N ASP A 42 -0.28 7.17 -3.97
CA ASP A 42 0.61 6.02 -3.69
C ASP A 42 1.56 5.81 -4.89
N ILE A 43 2.81 6.22 -4.73
CA ILE A 43 3.80 6.19 -5.81
C ILE A 43 4.54 4.84 -5.77
N GLY A 44 4.45 4.09 -6.87
CA GLY A 44 4.97 2.72 -6.90
C GLY A 44 4.07 1.74 -6.13
N ALA A 45 2.75 1.97 -6.17
CA ALA A 45 1.73 1.26 -5.39
C ALA A 45 1.72 -0.27 -5.52
N GLY A 46 2.42 -0.85 -6.50
CA GLY A 46 2.45 -2.29 -6.74
C GLY A 46 1.04 -2.83 -7.01
N LYS A 47 0.47 -3.53 -6.04
CA LYS A 47 -0.91 -4.05 -6.09
C LYS A 47 -1.97 -3.09 -5.53
N CYS A 48 -1.59 -1.88 -5.16
CA CYS A 48 -2.43 -0.85 -4.55
C CYS A 48 -3.00 -1.21 -3.17
N GLU A 49 -2.49 -2.26 -2.52
CA GLU A 49 -2.97 -2.76 -1.22
C GLU A 49 -3.01 -1.67 -0.14
N LEU A 50 -1.97 -0.81 -0.09
CA LEU A 50 -1.92 0.27 0.88
C LEU A 50 -3.04 1.28 0.62
N LEU A 51 -3.16 1.77 -0.62
CA LEU A 51 -4.17 2.75 -0.97
C LEU A 51 -5.59 2.22 -0.77
N ILE A 52 -5.85 0.96 -1.10
CA ILE A 52 -7.14 0.28 -0.83
C ILE A 52 -7.46 0.33 0.66
N ARG A 53 -6.53 -0.10 1.52
CA ARG A 53 -6.73 -0.08 2.97
C ARG A 53 -6.91 1.33 3.53
N LEU A 54 -6.27 2.35 2.94
CA LEU A 54 -6.47 3.73 3.34
C LEU A 54 -7.89 4.20 3.03
N VAL A 55 -8.41 3.86 1.85
CA VAL A 55 -9.80 4.16 1.48
C VAL A 55 -10.78 3.46 2.42
N GLU A 56 -10.57 2.17 2.70
CA GLU A 56 -11.47 1.37 3.54
C GLU A 56 -11.46 1.80 5.01
N ASN A 57 -10.27 2.02 5.60
CA ASN A 57 -10.14 2.30 7.03
C ASN A 57 -10.26 3.78 7.39
N TYR A 58 -9.94 4.69 6.47
CA TYR A 58 -9.87 6.12 6.74
C TYR A 58 -10.72 6.98 5.80
N GLN A 59 -11.38 6.39 4.80
CA GLN A 59 -12.27 7.09 3.86
C GLN A 59 -11.59 8.23 3.10
N VAL A 60 -10.28 8.09 2.85
CA VAL A 60 -9.52 9.02 2.01
C VAL A 60 -9.90 8.86 0.53
N ARG A 61 -9.45 9.77 -0.31
CA ARG A 61 -9.61 9.69 -1.78
C ARG A 61 -8.26 9.42 -2.42
N GLY A 62 -8.14 8.30 -3.13
CA GLY A 62 -6.98 8.01 -3.97
C GLY A 62 -6.92 8.90 -5.21
N ARG A 63 -5.69 9.26 -5.62
CA ARG A 63 -5.37 10.02 -6.83
C ARG A 63 -4.34 9.30 -7.68
#